data_AF-A0A1M7CLU3-F1
#
_entry.id   AF-A0A1M7CLU3-F1
#
_cell.length_a   1.000
_cell.length_b   1.000
_cell.length_c   1.000
_cell.angle_alpha   90.00
_cell.angle_beta   90.00
_cell.angle_gamma   90.00
#
_symmetry.space_group_name_H-M   'P 1'
#
loop_
_entity.id
_entity.type
_entity.pdbx_description
1 polymer ?
#
loop_
_entity_poly.entity_id
_entity_poly.type
_entity_poly.pdbx_seq_one_letter_code
_entity_poly.pdbx_strand_id
1 'polypeptide(L)'
;MSSRLLLIGLVFMAACGPSMKLTVPERFREQATMQHVKGAHQNKMSFANYSTSRIKRGMQIKYPGWGRLFFLDNLVLNQFGISKSETVENEKARFRFSISDGNNSLQVFGAEREVEKRHEYSILNSKSVLNGIGIVQQYEYVFSALISGDTTSESSKWEVLMTNLYDRKASKDMNPFGLIKQEDSGLATNGTDTIFIKPLSIKKTELSNGKSGKLPFKVLSGYELSTTGGVIGIVDLIDHNIWYYNELDNAEKLSISAISTALLARQVNDAKW
;
A
#
# COMPACT_ATOMS: atom_id res chain seq x y z
N MET A 1 -9.45 3.32 63.89
CA MET A 1 -10.90 3.26 63.61
C MET A 1 -11.23 4.17 62.45
N SER A 2 -12.12 3.69 61.57
CA SER A 2 -12.83 4.42 60.52
C SER A 2 -12.16 4.57 59.13
N SER A 3 -12.51 3.59 58.29
CA SER A 3 -13.18 3.77 56.99
C SER A 3 -12.51 4.58 55.88
N ARG A 4 -11.90 3.87 54.93
CA ARG A 4 -11.97 4.20 53.48
C ARG A 4 -12.08 2.91 52.65
N LEU A 5 -13.31 2.41 52.58
CA LEU A 5 -13.80 1.47 51.58
C LEU A 5 -14.17 2.26 50.31
N LEU A 6 -14.07 1.58 49.16
CA LEU A 6 -14.65 1.92 47.84
C LEU A 6 -13.90 2.94 46.97
N LEU A 7 -13.11 2.43 46.02
CA LEU A 7 -13.31 2.72 44.60
C LEU A 7 -12.59 1.65 43.73
N ILE A 8 -13.16 0.43 43.70
CA ILE A 8 -12.92 -0.51 42.60
C ILE A 8 -14.08 -0.30 41.65
N GLY A 9 -13.85 0.40 40.54
CA GLY A 9 -14.90 0.74 39.60
C GLY A 9 -14.35 1.12 38.23
N LEU A 10 -14.45 0.16 37.31
CA LEU A 10 -14.72 0.36 35.88
C LEU A 10 -13.73 1.18 35.05
N VAL A 11 -12.73 0.50 34.47
CA VAL A 11 -12.27 0.76 33.09
C VAL A 11 -11.93 -0.58 32.42
N PHE A 12 -12.94 -1.41 32.14
CA PHE A 12 -12.88 -2.35 31.02
C PHE A 12 -13.54 -1.65 29.82
N MET A 13 -12.86 -0.62 29.29
CA MET A 13 -13.16 -0.21 27.92
C MET A 13 -12.54 -1.26 27.01
N ALA A 14 -13.33 -2.28 26.69
CA ALA A 14 -13.08 -3.12 25.54
C ALA A 14 -12.98 -2.18 24.33
N ALA A 15 -11.75 -1.98 23.86
CA ALA A 15 -11.46 -1.27 22.63
C ALA A 15 -11.98 -2.09 21.45
N CYS A 16 -13.30 -2.04 21.19
CA CYS A 16 -13.82 -2.28 19.86
C CYS A 16 -13.45 -1.05 19.04
N GLY A 17 -12.22 -1.06 18.51
CA GLY A 17 -11.80 -0.09 17.51
C GLY A 17 -12.78 -0.12 16.32
N PRO A 18 -13.00 1.03 15.65
CA PRO A 18 -13.79 1.05 14.43
C PRO A 18 -13.15 0.13 13.38
N SER A 19 -13.80 -0.98 13.01
CA SER A 19 -13.32 -1.83 11.93
C SER A 19 -13.70 -1.22 10.59
N MET A 20 -12.74 -0.57 9.93
CA MET A 20 -12.94 -0.10 8.56
C MET A 20 -13.00 -1.31 7.63
N LYS A 21 -13.97 -1.35 6.71
CA LYS A 21 -14.13 -2.43 5.73
C LYS A 21 -14.12 -1.88 4.32
N LEU A 22 -13.52 -2.64 3.40
CA LEU A 22 -13.61 -2.34 1.97
C LEU A 22 -15.05 -2.60 1.48
N THR A 23 -15.68 -1.59 0.86
CA THR A 23 -16.98 -1.77 0.22
C THR A 23 -16.80 -2.42 -1.15
N VAL A 24 -17.08 -3.72 -1.24
CA VAL A 24 -17.12 -4.46 -2.51
C VAL A 24 -18.52 -4.35 -3.12
N PRO A 25 -18.68 -4.07 -4.43
CA PRO A 25 -19.99 -4.03 -5.08
C PRO A 25 -20.76 -5.34 -4.92
N GLU A 26 -22.05 -5.26 -4.56
CA GLU A 26 -22.87 -6.46 -4.29
C GLU A 26 -22.92 -7.44 -5.47
N ARG A 27 -23.03 -6.94 -6.70
CA ARG A 27 -23.01 -7.76 -7.92
C ARG A 27 -21.75 -8.61 -8.05
N PHE A 28 -20.60 -8.05 -7.66
CA PHE A 28 -19.34 -8.79 -7.67
C PHE A 28 -19.29 -9.81 -6.52
N ARG A 29 -19.79 -9.42 -5.33
CA ARG A 29 -19.84 -10.29 -4.15
C ARG A 29 -20.67 -11.56 -4.38
N GLU A 30 -21.74 -11.48 -5.17
CA GLU A 30 -22.57 -12.64 -5.53
C GLU A 30 -21.84 -13.65 -6.44
N GLN A 31 -20.92 -13.16 -7.27
CA GLN A 31 -20.19 -13.96 -8.26
C GLN A 31 -18.74 -14.25 -7.84
N ALA A 32 -18.36 -13.88 -6.62
CA ALA A 32 -17.00 -14.00 -6.13
C ALA A 32 -16.92 -14.74 -4.80
N THR A 33 -15.82 -15.48 -4.62
CA THR A 33 -15.49 -16.15 -3.37
C THR A 33 -14.45 -15.33 -2.62
N MET A 34 -14.77 -14.95 -1.38
CA MET A 34 -13.84 -14.31 -0.45
C MET A 34 -12.91 -15.34 0.18
N GLN A 35 -11.61 -15.06 0.20
CA GLN A 35 -10.60 -15.83 0.89
C GLN A 35 -9.76 -14.93 1.79
N HIS A 36 -9.79 -15.19 3.09
CA HIS A 36 -9.02 -14.42 4.06
C HIS A 36 -7.56 -14.88 4.13
N VAL A 37 -6.63 -13.94 4.04
CA VAL A 37 -5.18 -14.17 4.05
C VAL A 37 -4.65 -14.13 5.48
N LYS A 38 -4.33 -15.31 6.01
CA LYS A 38 -3.63 -15.41 7.29
C LYS A 38 -2.16 -15.04 7.09
N GLY A 39 -1.67 -14.13 7.93
CA GLY A 39 -0.24 -13.79 7.98
C GLY A 39 0.23 -12.79 6.93
N ALA A 40 -0.64 -11.91 6.41
CA ALA A 40 -0.29 -10.90 5.41
C ALA A 40 0.94 -10.04 5.78
N HIS A 41 1.10 -9.69 7.06
CA HIS A 41 2.28 -8.96 7.56
C HIS A 41 3.41 -9.86 8.09
N GLN A 42 3.23 -11.18 8.05
CA GLN A 42 4.19 -12.12 8.59
C GLN A 42 5.19 -12.58 7.53
N ASN A 43 6.02 -13.55 7.90
CA ASN A 43 6.97 -14.17 6.98
C ASN A 43 6.35 -15.33 6.18
N LYS A 44 5.06 -15.61 6.32
CA LYS A 44 4.35 -16.66 5.58
C LYS A 44 2.87 -16.27 5.47
N MET A 45 2.28 -16.47 4.30
CA MET A 45 0.86 -16.29 4.05
C MET A 45 0.19 -17.61 3.72
N SER A 46 -1.09 -17.74 4.09
CA SER A 46 -1.92 -18.88 3.72
C SER A 46 -3.39 -18.49 3.63
N PHE A 47 -4.08 -19.01 2.63
CA PHE A 47 -5.50 -18.78 2.40
C PHE A 47 -6.06 -19.92 1.55
N ALA A 48 -7.26 -20.40 1.88
CA ALA A 48 -7.88 -21.56 1.23
C ALA A 48 -6.88 -22.74 1.08
N ASN A 49 -6.61 -23.17 -0.15
CA ASN A 49 -5.65 -24.20 -0.53
C ASN A 49 -4.26 -23.66 -0.88
N TYR A 50 -4.05 -22.34 -0.82
CA TYR A 50 -2.80 -21.69 -1.16
C TYR A 50 -1.92 -21.47 0.08
N SER A 51 -0.63 -21.76 -0.06
CA SER A 51 0.37 -21.45 0.97
C SER A 51 1.63 -20.89 0.35
N THR A 52 2.21 -19.88 0.99
CA THR A 52 3.52 -19.39 0.61
C THR A 52 4.63 -20.14 1.35
N SER A 53 5.81 -20.22 0.75
CA SER A 53 7.03 -20.44 1.53
C SER A 53 7.35 -19.20 2.38
N ARG A 54 8.42 -19.30 3.16
CA ARG A 54 8.88 -18.17 3.97
C ARG A 54 9.26 -17.00 3.05
N ILE A 55 8.59 -15.86 3.20
CA ILE A 55 8.89 -14.61 2.52
C ILE A 55 10.26 -14.12 2.98
N LYS A 56 11.24 -14.23 2.07
CA LYS A 56 12.60 -13.76 2.28
C LYS A 56 12.70 -12.31 1.83
N ARG A 57 12.70 -11.40 2.79
CA ARG A 57 12.90 -9.97 2.57
C ARG A 57 14.40 -9.69 2.47
N GLY A 58 14.81 -9.02 1.41
CA GLY A 58 16.17 -8.53 1.22
C GLY A 58 16.46 -7.34 2.12
N MET A 59 17.66 -6.77 2.00
CA MET A 59 18.02 -5.57 2.73
C MET A 59 17.14 -4.41 2.27
N GLN A 60 16.32 -3.89 3.18
CA GLN A 60 15.62 -2.62 3.00
C GLN A 60 16.65 -1.51 3.18
N ILE A 61 16.91 -0.76 2.11
CA ILE A 61 17.90 0.30 2.10
C ILE A 61 17.15 1.62 2.09
N LYS A 62 17.18 2.31 3.21
CA LYS A 62 16.76 3.71 3.31
C LYS A 62 18.02 4.58 3.26
N TYR A 63 18.19 5.34 2.19
CA TYR A 63 19.27 6.31 2.11
C TYR A 63 18.90 7.56 2.90
N PRO A 64 19.77 8.05 3.81
CA PRO A 64 19.52 9.31 4.51
C PRO A 64 19.37 10.43 3.47
N GLY A 65 18.45 11.35 3.73
CA GLY A 65 18.09 12.39 2.77
C GLY A 65 19.30 13.21 2.33
N TRP A 66 19.61 13.20 1.03
CA TRP A 66 20.58 14.14 0.46
C TRP A 66 19.84 15.39 0.02
N GLY A 67 20.41 16.54 0.32
CA GLY A 67 19.70 17.81 0.23
C GLY A 67 20.51 18.93 -0.38
N ARG A 68 19.83 19.84 -1.06
CA ARG A 68 20.40 21.09 -1.55
C ARG A 68 19.94 22.25 -0.67
N LEU A 69 20.86 23.14 -0.33
CA LEU A 69 20.53 24.43 0.27
C LEU A 69 20.19 25.44 -0.82
N PHE A 70 19.10 26.18 -0.64
CA PHE A 70 18.69 27.24 -1.58
C PHE A 70 19.33 28.56 -1.19
N PHE A 71 20.63 28.73 -1.45
CA PHE A 71 21.39 29.90 -0.99
C PHE A 71 20.73 31.24 -1.34
N LEU A 72 20.35 31.46 -2.61
CA LEU A 72 19.73 32.73 -3.03
C LEU A 72 18.33 32.93 -2.42
N ASP A 73 17.48 31.91 -2.42
CA ASP A 73 16.15 32.00 -1.80
C ASP A 73 16.27 32.29 -0.30
N ASN A 74 17.25 31.65 0.36
CA ASN A 74 17.50 31.82 1.78
C ASN A 74 18.05 33.20 2.13
N LEU A 75 18.78 33.89 1.25
CA LEU A 75 19.19 35.28 1.52
C LEU A 75 18.00 36.22 1.73
N VAL A 76 16.88 35.97 1.03
CA VAL A 76 15.64 36.74 1.18
C VAL A 76 14.80 36.17 2.33
N LEU A 77 14.57 34.85 2.35
CA LEU A 77 13.71 34.20 3.34
C LEU A 77 14.27 34.35 4.76
N ASN A 78 15.60 34.32 4.94
CA ASN A 78 16.21 34.49 6.25
C ASN A 78 15.95 35.88 6.84
N GLN A 79 15.71 36.92 6.03
CA GLN A 79 15.31 38.24 6.51
C GLN A 79 13.94 38.19 7.19
N PHE A 80 13.08 37.27 6.74
CA PHE A 80 11.78 36.98 7.34
C PHE A 80 11.84 35.87 8.39
N GLY A 81 13.04 35.42 8.78
CA GLY A 81 13.22 34.35 9.76
C GLY A 81 12.84 32.96 9.25
N ILE A 82 12.82 32.74 7.94
CA ILE A 82 12.47 31.45 7.33
C ILE A 82 13.68 30.90 6.59
N SER A 83 13.97 29.61 6.73
CA SER A 83 14.95 28.89 5.91
C SER A 83 14.26 27.83 5.06
N LYS A 84 14.80 27.62 3.86
CA LYS A 84 14.35 26.61 2.90
C LYS A 84 15.47 25.60 2.64
N SER A 85 15.15 24.31 2.77
CA SER A 85 16.01 23.19 2.43
C SER A 85 15.28 22.21 1.53
N GLU A 86 16.04 21.40 0.80
CA GLU A 86 15.54 20.26 0.04
C GLU A 86 16.00 18.97 0.70
N THR A 87 15.12 17.99 0.81
CA THR A 87 15.43 16.64 1.29
C THR A 87 14.96 15.64 0.23
N VAL A 88 15.85 14.75 -0.20
CA VAL A 88 15.53 13.64 -1.12
C VAL A 88 15.72 12.32 -0.38
N GLU A 89 14.62 11.66 -0.02
CA GLU A 89 14.63 10.32 0.56
C GLU A 89 14.50 9.27 -0.55
N ASN A 90 15.26 8.18 -0.42
CA ASN A 90 15.20 7.05 -1.35
C ASN A 90 15.14 5.76 -0.55
N GLU A 91 14.12 4.97 -0.79
CA GLU A 91 13.91 3.70 -0.14
C GLU A 91 13.77 2.58 -1.17
N LYS A 92 14.45 1.47 -0.91
CA LYS A 92 14.40 0.28 -1.77
C LYS A 92 14.17 -0.96 -0.92
N ALA A 93 13.26 -1.81 -1.37
CA ALA A 93 13.05 -3.13 -0.78
C ALA A 93 12.97 -4.19 -1.88
N ARG A 94 13.29 -5.43 -1.50
CA ARG A 94 13.13 -6.60 -2.36
C ARG A 94 12.63 -7.76 -1.52
N PHE A 95 11.85 -8.64 -2.10
CA PHE A 95 11.43 -9.86 -1.44
C PHE A 95 11.31 -11.00 -2.44
N ARG A 96 11.36 -12.23 -1.92
CA ARG A 96 11.07 -13.43 -2.69
C ARG A 96 10.34 -14.47 -1.86
N PHE A 97 9.46 -15.21 -2.51
CA PHE A 97 8.78 -16.36 -1.94
C PHE A 97 8.31 -17.29 -3.07
N SER A 98 7.80 -18.44 -2.70
CA SER A 98 7.02 -19.29 -3.59
C SER A 98 5.60 -19.40 -3.05
N ILE A 99 4.61 -19.55 -3.94
CA ILE A 99 3.22 -19.85 -3.60
C ILE A 99 2.82 -21.15 -4.28
N SER A 100 2.08 -22.00 -3.56
CA SER A 100 1.62 -23.29 -4.07
C SER A 100 0.19 -23.56 -3.69
N ASP A 101 -0.54 -24.22 -4.58
CA ASP A 101 -1.90 -24.77 -4.37
C ASP A 101 -1.89 -26.25 -3.92
N GLY A 102 -0.70 -26.81 -3.66
CA GLY A 102 -0.46 -28.21 -3.35
C GLY A 102 0.01 -29.06 -4.56
N ASN A 103 -0.34 -28.66 -5.78
CA ASN A 103 0.01 -29.37 -7.01
C ASN A 103 1.05 -28.61 -7.85
N ASN A 104 0.87 -27.29 -7.96
CA ASN A 104 1.69 -26.36 -8.71
C ASN A 104 2.37 -25.37 -7.77
N SER A 105 3.53 -24.87 -8.18
CA SER A 105 4.28 -23.81 -7.49
C SER A 105 4.67 -22.69 -8.44
N LEU A 106 4.51 -21.46 -7.97
CA LEU A 106 5.03 -20.26 -8.61
C LEU A 106 6.06 -19.60 -7.69
N GLN A 107 7.19 -19.19 -8.25
CA GLN A 107 8.17 -18.33 -7.60
C GLN A 107 7.79 -16.87 -7.83
N VAL A 108 7.93 -16.04 -6.80
CA VAL A 108 7.63 -14.62 -6.83
C VAL A 108 8.87 -13.84 -6.39
N PHE A 109 9.29 -12.88 -7.20
CA PHE A 109 10.37 -11.95 -6.91
C PHE A 109 9.84 -10.52 -7.01
N GLY A 110 9.71 -9.84 -5.87
CA GLY A 110 9.25 -8.47 -5.79
C GLY A 110 10.40 -7.49 -5.56
N ALA A 111 10.27 -6.29 -6.12
CA ALA A 111 11.13 -5.15 -5.88
C ALA A 111 10.30 -3.87 -5.79
N GLU A 112 10.67 -3.02 -4.83
CA GLU A 112 10.05 -1.73 -4.57
C GLU A 112 11.12 -0.65 -4.55
N ARG A 113 10.75 0.51 -5.08
CA ARG A 113 11.54 1.73 -5.00
C ARG A 113 10.62 2.91 -4.77
N GLU A 114 10.94 3.69 -3.76
CA GLU A 114 10.33 4.98 -3.49
C GLU A 114 11.40 6.07 -3.53
N VAL A 115 11.08 7.18 -4.20
CA VAL A 115 11.86 8.40 -4.18
C VAL A 115 10.92 9.55 -3.83
N GLU A 116 11.18 10.20 -2.71
CA GLU A 116 10.41 11.36 -2.28
C GLU A 116 11.31 12.59 -2.15
N LYS A 117 10.88 13.68 -2.77
CA LYS A 117 11.56 14.96 -2.75
C LYS A 117 10.69 16.00 -2.06
N ARG A 118 11.17 16.54 -0.94
CA ARG A 118 10.48 17.55 -0.14
C ARG A 118 11.26 18.86 -0.10
N HIS A 119 10.53 19.97 -0.08
CA HIS A 119 11.04 21.28 0.32
C HIS A 119 10.59 21.54 1.74
N GLU A 120 11.53 21.71 2.65
CA GLU A 120 11.29 21.98 4.04
C GLU A 120 11.46 23.48 4.29
N TYR A 121 10.47 24.08 4.94
CA TYR A 121 10.50 25.46 5.38
C TYR A 121 10.57 25.47 6.90
N SER A 122 11.66 26.00 7.46
CA SER A 122 11.88 26.05 8.91
C SER A 122 11.97 27.48 9.42
N ILE A 123 11.45 27.73 10.63
CA ILE A 123 11.54 29.06 11.26
C ILE A 123 12.85 29.15 12.04
N LEU A 124 13.73 30.07 11.62
CA LEU A 124 14.95 30.44 12.30
C LEU A 124 14.56 31.26 13.54
N ASN A 125 14.69 30.71 14.76
CA ASN A 125 14.46 31.32 16.09
C ASN A 125 13.22 30.88 16.90
N SER A 126 12.49 29.84 16.48
CA SER A 126 11.41 29.30 17.31
C SER A 126 11.93 28.18 18.26
N LYS A 127 11.51 28.17 19.53
CA LYS A 127 11.76 27.08 20.49
C LYS A 127 10.67 25.98 20.46
N SER A 128 9.77 26.03 19.48
CA SER A 128 8.64 25.10 19.37
C SER A 128 9.04 23.78 18.67
N VAL A 129 8.34 22.70 19.01
CA VAL A 129 8.53 21.36 18.40
C VAL A 129 7.92 21.30 16.98
N LEU A 130 7.09 22.28 16.60
CA LEU A 130 6.40 22.37 15.30
C LEU A 130 7.05 23.43 14.38
N ASN A 131 8.37 23.33 14.17
CA ASN A 131 9.17 24.42 13.59
C ASN A 131 9.28 24.46 12.07
N GLY A 132 8.55 23.60 11.34
CA GLY A 132 8.59 23.65 9.89
C GLY A 132 7.49 22.88 9.19
N ILE A 133 7.28 23.22 7.93
CA ILE A 133 6.36 22.55 7.01
C ILE A 133 7.19 21.94 5.88
N GLY A 134 6.98 20.65 5.64
CA GLY A 134 7.51 19.95 4.47
C GLY A 134 6.48 19.93 3.35
N ILE A 135 6.85 20.43 2.17
CA ILE A 135 6.01 20.39 0.97
C ILE A 135 6.64 19.42 -0.02
N VAL A 136 5.92 18.35 -0.35
CA VAL A 136 6.34 17.37 -1.35
C VAL A 136 6.36 18.04 -2.73
N GLN A 137 7.49 17.94 -3.41
CA GLN A 137 7.70 18.43 -4.76
C GLN A 137 7.58 17.32 -5.80
N GLN A 138 8.12 16.16 -5.50
CA GLN A 138 8.14 15.00 -6.38
C GLN A 138 8.03 13.73 -5.56
N TYR A 139 7.25 12.78 -6.04
CA TYR A 139 7.10 11.46 -5.45
C TYR A 139 7.03 10.44 -6.58
N GLU A 140 7.92 9.45 -6.51
CA GLU A 140 8.00 8.36 -7.45
C GLU A 140 8.03 7.06 -6.69
N TYR A 141 6.95 6.30 -6.79
CA TYR A 141 6.89 4.93 -6.30
C TYR A 141 6.78 3.97 -7.48
N VAL A 142 7.60 2.93 -7.47
CA VAL A 142 7.60 1.86 -8.45
C VAL A 142 7.64 0.52 -7.72
N PHE A 143 6.67 -0.32 -8.01
CA PHE A 143 6.64 -1.71 -7.62
C PHE A 143 6.72 -2.59 -8.85
N SER A 144 7.57 -3.61 -8.80
CA SER A 144 7.67 -4.63 -9.83
C SER A 144 7.71 -6.01 -9.21
N ALA A 145 7.01 -6.97 -9.79
CA ALA A 145 7.14 -8.37 -9.40
C ALA A 145 7.25 -9.28 -10.62
N LEU A 146 8.16 -10.24 -10.57
CA LEU A 146 8.25 -11.33 -11.52
C LEU A 146 7.70 -12.59 -10.86
N ILE A 147 6.74 -13.23 -11.52
CA ILE A 147 6.09 -14.46 -11.07
C ILE A 147 6.38 -15.50 -12.14
N SER A 148 6.95 -16.65 -11.77
CA SER A 148 7.33 -17.68 -12.74
C SER A 148 7.09 -19.09 -12.18
N GLY A 149 6.52 -19.98 -12.98
CA GLY A 149 6.43 -21.40 -12.64
C GLY A 149 7.75 -22.14 -12.78
N ASP A 150 7.84 -23.32 -12.17
CA ASP A 150 8.99 -24.23 -12.31
C ASP A 150 9.04 -24.92 -13.69
N THR A 151 7.98 -24.84 -14.49
CA THR A 151 7.91 -25.43 -15.84
C THR A 151 8.43 -24.46 -16.90
N THR A 152 9.13 -24.98 -17.91
CA THR A 152 9.79 -24.24 -19.02
C THR A 152 8.84 -23.49 -19.96
N SER A 153 7.55 -23.44 -19.66
CA SER A 153 6.53 -22.76 -20.45
C SER A 153 6.60 -21.25 -20.24
N GLU A 154 6.94 -20.48 -21.28
CA GLU A 154 6.99 -19.01 -21.21
C GLU A 154 5.65 -18.37 -20.83
N SER A 155 4.52 -19.04 -21.11
CA SER A 155 3.17 -18.61 -20.70
C SER A 155 2.92 -18.63 -19.19
N SER A 156 3.85 -19.16 -18.38
CA SER A 156 3.77 -19.19 -16.91
C SER A 156 4.48 -18.02 -16.23
N LYS A 157 5.04 -17.08 -17.00
CA LYS A 157 5.77 -15.92 -16.48
C LYS A 157 4.89 -14.69 -16.50
N TRP A 158 4.58 -14.14 -15.34
CA TRP A 158 3.88 -12.87 -15.20
C TRP A 158 4.82 -11.78 -14.71
N GLU A 159 4.78 -10.64 -15.37
CA GLU A 159 5.47 -9.41 -14.97
C GLU A 159 4.44 -8.41 -14.47
N VAL A 160 4.59 -7.99 -13.23
CA VAL A 160 3.76 -6.99 -12.57
C VAL A 160 4.55 -5.69 -12.52
N LEU A 161 3.93 -4.58 -12.90
CA LEU A 161 4.48 -3.23 -12.77
C LEU A 161 3.39 -2.29 -12.28
N MET A 162 3.68 -1.56 -11.20
CA MET A 162 2.84 -0.51 -10.67
C MET A 162 3.65 0.74 -10.41
N THR A 163 3.02 1.89 -10.63
CA THR A 163 3.66 3.18 -10.46
C THR A 163 2.72 4.19 -9.81
N ASN A 164 3.28 5.08 -9.00
CA ASN A 164 2.64 6.30 -8.54
C ASN A 164 3.63 7.45 -8.72
N LEU A 165 3.34 8.32 -9.69
CA LEU A 165 4.19 9.42 -10.08
C LEU A 165 3.45 10.72 -9.78
N TYR A 166 4.08 11.57 -8.97
CA TYR A 166 3.62 12.92 -8.68
C TYR A 166 4.76 13.88 -8.89
N ASP A 167 4.50 14.91 -9.70
CA ASP A 167 5.35 16.08 -9.83
C ASP A 167 4.45 17.30 -9.65
N ARG A 168 4.73 18.07 -8.59
CA ARG A 168 3.97 19.26 -8.22
C ARG A 168 4.00 20.34 -9.32
N LYS A 169 5.13 20.49 -10.00
CA LYS A 169 5.29 21.49 -11.08
C LYS A 169 4.54 21.06 -12.33
N ALA A 170 4.68 19.80 -12.72
CA ALA A 170 3.98 19.26 -13.90
C ALA A 170 2.45 19.24 -13.70
N SER A 171 1.99 18.93 -12.48
CA SER A 171 0.56 18.92 -12.13
C SER A 171 -0.05 20.30 -11.83
N LYS A 172 0.78 21.35 -11.76
CA LYS A 172 0.38 22.73 -11.38
C LYS A 172 -0.37 22.77 -10.03
N ASP A 173 -0.01 21.90 -9.10
CA ASP A 173 -0.65 21.82 -7.80
C ASP A 173 -0.19 22.97 -6.89
N MET A 174 -1.11 23.89 -6.62
CA MET A 174 -0.88 25.06 -5.78
C MET A 174 -1.14 24.79 -4.30
N ASN A 175 -1.69 23.64 -3.91
CA ASN A 175 -2.08 23.38 -2.53
C ASN A 175 -0.87 23.00 -1.65
N PRO A 176 -0.43 23.84 -0.69
CA PRO A 176 0.72 23.51 0.16
C PRO A 176 0.42 22.39 1.16
N PHE A 177 -0.86 22.04 1.35
CA PHE A 177 -1.34 20.94 2.19
C PHE A 177 -1.86 19.76 1.36
N GLY A 178 -1.55 19.71 0.07
CA GLY A 178 -1.91 18.60 -0.80
C GLY A 178 -1.26 17.31 -0.31
N LEU A 179 -2.08 16.35 0.12
CA LEU A 179 -1.63 14.98 0.35
C LEU A 179 -1.42 14.30 -1.00
N ILE A 180 -0.26 13.69 -1.20
CA ILE A 180 -0.01 12.86 -2.38
C ILE A 180 -1.06 11.74 -2.36
N LYS A 181 -1.71 11.51 -3.49
CA LYS A 181 -2.62 10.37 -3.63
C LYS A 181 -1.79 9.10 -3.49
N GLN A 182 -2.08 8.26 -2.49
CA GLN A 182 -1.51 6.91 -2.36
C GLN A 182 -2.18 5.92 -3.33
N GLU A 183 -2.60 6.38 -4.51
CA GLU A 183 -3.36 5.60 -5.49
C GLU A 183 -2.39 5.11 -6.59
N ASP A 184 -1.51 4.14 -6.27
CA ASP A 184 -0.67 3.50 -7.29
C ASP A 184 -1.51 2.57 -8.18
N SER A 185 -1.18 2.55 -9.46
CA SER A 185 -1.88 1.74 -10.47
C SER A 185 -0.88 1.08 -11.40
N GLY A 186 -1.31 0.03 -12.08
CA GLY A 186 -0.40 -0.73 -12.91
C GLY A 186 -1.07 -1.84 -13.68
N LEU A 187 -0.25 -2.79 -14.11
CA LEU A 187 -0.67 -3.97 -14.84
C LEU A 187 0.19 -5.18 -14.48
N ALA A 188 -0.35 -6.35 -14.71
CA ALA A 188 0.37 -7.60 -14.79
C ALA A 188 0.18 -8.21 -16.18
N THR A 189 1.23 -8.73 -16.80
CA THR A 189 1.13 -9.38 -18.12
C THR A 189 2.04 -10.59 -18.23
N ASN A 190 1.61 -11.59 -18.99
CA ASN A 190 2.44 -12.73 -19.40
C ASN A 190 2.84 -12.66 -20.89
N GLY A 191 2.67 -11.50 -21.53
CA GLY A 191 2.89 -11.28 -22.96
C GLY A 191 1.69 -11.62 -23.86
N THR A 192 0.73 -12.41 -23.38
CA THR A 192 -0.52 -12.72 -24.09
C THR A 192 -1.72 -12.02 -23.44
N ASP A 193 -1.86 -12.20 -22.13
CA ASP A 193 -2.91 -11.65 -21.30
C ASP A 193 -2.41 -10.44 -20.52
N THR A 194 -3.34 -9.56 -20.16
CA THR A 194 -3.05 -8.38 -19.33
C THR A 194 -4.14 -8.23 -18.27
N ILE A 195 -3.70 -8.10 -17.02
CA ILE A 195 -4.54 -7.78 -15.86
C ILE A 195 -4.21 -6.35 -15.46
N PHE A 196 -5.18 -5.46 -15.53
CA PHE A 196 -5.09 -4.10 -15.02
C PHE A 196 -5.30 -4.10 -13.50
N ILE A 197 -4.39 -3.44 -12.79
CA ILE A 197 -4.41 -3.27 -11.33
C ILE A 197 -4.80 -1.83 -11.03
N LYS A 198 -6.02 -1.63 -10.54
CA LYS A 198 -6.58 -0.30 -10.25
C LYS A 198 -6.72 -0.11 -8.75
N PRO A 199 -6.31 1.04 -8.20
CA PRO A 199 -6.46 1.32 -6.77
C PRO A 199 -7.93 1.49 -6.42
N LEU A 200 -8.35 0.80 -5.35
CA LEU A 200 -9.62 1.03 -4.69
C LEU A 200 -9.37 1.89 -3.47
N SER A 201 -10.00 3.06 -3.44
CA SER A 201 -9.90 3.98 -2.31
C SER A 201 -11.25 4.16 -1.65
N ILE A 202 -11.28 4.02 -0.32
CA ILE A 202 -12.47 4.34 0.46
C ILE A 202 -12.45 5.82 0.85
N LYS A 203 -13.60 6.46 0.66
CA LYS A 203 -13.95 7.75 1.29
C LYS A 203 -15.00 7.57 2.38
N LYS A 204 -15.67 6.42 2.40
CA LYS A 204 -16.70 6.05 3.37
C LYS A 204 -16.19 4.87 4.17
N THR A 205 -16.28 4.96 5.48
CA THR A 205 -15.97 3.87 6.40
C THR A 205 -17.26 3.35 6.97
N GLU A 206 -17.37 2.05 7.18
CA GLU A 206 -18.47 1.49 7.95
C GLU A 206 -17.96 1.29 9.38
N LEU A 207 -18.62 1.88 10.37
CA LEU A 207 -18.31 1.64 11.78
C LEU A 207 -18.85 0.26 12.17
N SER A 208 -18.30 -0.33 13.23
CA SER A 208 -18.74 -1.62 13.79
C SER A 208 -20.22 -1.67 14.23
N ASN A 209 -20.89 -0.51 14.28
CA ASN A 209 -22.32 -0.36 14.53
C ASN A 209 -23.17 -0.21 13.25
N GLY A 210 -22.60 -0.44 12.06
CA GLY A 210 -23.27 -0.29 10.77
C GLY A 210 -23.47 1.16 10.30
N LYS A 211 -23.00 2.16 11.05
CA LYS A 211 -23.10 3.57 10.63
C LYS A 211 -21.97 3.91 9.65
N SER A 212 -22.32 4.47 8.50
CA SER A 212 -21.33 4.98 7.56
C SER A 212 -20.73 6.32 8.02
N GLY A 213 -19.42 6.35 8.24
CA GLY A 213 -18.61 7.56 8.36
C GLY A 213 -18.04 8.00 7.01
N LYS A 214 -17.61 9.25 6.90
CA LYS A 214 -16.89 9.77 5.72
C LYS A 214 -15.52 10.27 6.18
N LEU A 215 -14.46 9.74 5.59
CA LEU A 215 -13.10 10.20 5.87
C LEU A 215 -12.88 11.58 5.20
N PRO A 216 -12.13 12.48 5.85
CA PRO A 216 -11.81 13.79 5.29
C PRO A 216 -10.86 13.68 4.08
N PHE A 217 -10.16 12.56 3.94
CA PHE A 217 -9.29 12.22 2.81
C PHE A 217 -9.62 10.81 2.29
N LYS A 218 -9.22 10.52 1.05
CA LYS A 218 -9.31 9.16 0.49
C LYS A 218 -8.13 8.34 1.01
N VAL A 219 -8.36 7.07 1.33
CA VAL A 219 -7.30 6.14 1.73
C VAL A 219 -7.34 4.92 0.82
N LEU A 220 -6.17 4.48 0.37
CA LEU A 220 -6.01 3.26 -0.40
C LEU A 220 -6.41 2.06 0.45
N SER A 221 -7.47 1.38 0.03
CA SER A 221 -8.06 0.25 0.76
C SER A 221 -7.86 -1.09 0.06
N GLY A 222 -7.46 -1.08 -1.21
CA GLY A 222 -7.40 -2.29 -2.00
C GLY A 222 -7.02 -2.08 -3.45
N TYR A 223 -7.08 -3.15 -4.22
CA TYR A 223 -6.94 -3.14 -5.67
C TYR A 223 -8.04 -3.95 -6.34
N GLU A 224 -8.52 -3.44 -7.46
CA GLU A 224 -9.32 -4.17 -8.42
C GLU A 224 -8.38 -4.77 -9.47
N LEU A 225 -8.50 -6.08 -9.69
CA LEU A 225 -7.82 -6.80 -10.76
C LEU A 225 -8.84 -7.03 -11.87
N SER A 226 -8.58 -6.50 -13.06
CA SER A 226 -9.51 -6.55 -14.19
C SER A 226 -8.80 -6.92 -15.49
N THR A 227 -9.48 -7.65 -16.37
CA THR A 227 -9.05 -7.89 -17.75
C THR A 227 -9.92 -7.05 -18.70
N THR A 228 -9.74 -7.21 -20.01
CA THR A 228 -10.66 -6.63 -21.00
C THR A 228 -12.10 -7.15 -20.86
N GLY A 229 -12.28 -8.34 -20.27
CA GLY A 229 -13.58 -8.98 -20.05
C GLY A 229 -14.30 -8.57 -18.77
N GLY A 230 -13.64 -7.85 -17.85
CA GLY A 230 -14.25 -7.38 -16.60
C GLY A 230 -13.37 -7.58 -15.38
N VAL A 231 -13.96 -7.43 -14.19
CA VAL A 231 -13.27 -7.60 -12.90
C VAL A 231 -13.14 -9.09 -12.60
N ILE A 232 -11.91 -9.54 -12.39
CA ILE A 232 -11.58 -10.94 -12.09
C ILE A 232 -11.21 -11.16 -10.62
N GLY A 233 -10.83 -10.10 -9.90
CA GLY A 233 -10.50 -10.20 -8.49
C GLY A 233 -10.43 -8.86 -7.77
N ILE A 234 -10.50 -8.91 -6.44
CA ILE A 234 -10.29 -7.75 -5.57
C ILE A 234 -9.32 -8.14 -4.45
N VAL A 235 -8.31 -7.31 -4.23
CA VAL A 235 -7.37 -7.43 -3.12
C VAL A 235 -7.73 -6.38 -2.09
N ASP A 236 -8.14 -6.81 -0.91
CA ASP A 236 -8.45 -5.96 0.24
C ASP A 236 -7.21 -5.86 1.14
N LEU A 237 -6.65 -4.65 1.24
CA LEU A 237 -5.47 -4.39 2.06
C LEU A 237 -5.82 -4.15 3.53
N ILE A 238 -7.09 -3.87 3.87
CA ILE A 238 -7.52 -3.55 5.23
C ILE A 238 -7.77 -4.84 6.01
N ASP A 239 -8.68 -5.67 5.51
CA ASP A 239 -9.06 -6.93 6.15
C ASP A 239 -8.22 -8.11 5.61
N HIS A 240 -7.27 -7.86 4.73
CA HIS A 240 -6.38 -8.87 4.12
C HIS A 240 -7.17 -9.99 3.43
N ASN A 241 -8.17 -9.62 2.63
CA ASN A 241 -8.98 -10.57 1.88
C ASN A 241 -8.62 -10.55 0.40
N ILE A 242 -8.69 -11.70 -0.25
CA ILE A 242 -8.64 -11.80 -1.71
C ILE A 242 -9.98 -12.35 -2.17
N TRP A 243 -10.61 -11.64 -3.10
CA TRP A 243 -11.84 -12.05 -3.74
C TRP A 243 -11.54 -12.55 -5.14
N TYR A 244 -12.04 -13.72 -5.48
CA TYR A 244 -11.88 -14.33 -6.81
C TYR A 244 -13.23 -14.41 -7.49
N TYR A 245 -13.28 -14.07 -8.78
CA TYR A 245 -14.41 -14.45 -9.61
C TYR A 245 -14.52 -15.99 -9.68
N ASN A 246 -15.73 -16.53 -9.48
CA ASN A 246 -15.91 -17.96 -9.25
C ASN A 246 -15.52 -18.82 -10.46
N GLU A 247 -15.72 -18.30 -11.67
CA GLU A 247 -15.53 -19.01 -12.95
C GLU A 247 -14.06 -19.12 -13.40
N LEU A 248 -13.13 -18.50 -12.67
CA LEU A 248 -11.70 -18.61 -12.98
C LEU A 248 -11.21 -20.05 -12.82
N ASP A 249 -10.35 -20.49 -13.74
CA ASP A 249 -9.74 -21.81 -13.65
C ASP A 249 -8.67 -21.86 -12.52
N ASN A 250 -8.15 -23.06 -12.24
CA ASN A 250 -7.19 -23.22 -11.14
C ASN A 250 -5.84 -22.52 -11.41
N ALA A 251 -5.41 -22.43 -12.67
CA ALA A 251 -4.14 -21.82 -13.06
C ALA A 251 -4.23 -20.28 -13.00
N GLU A 252 -5.35 -19.71 -13.45
CA GLU A 252 -5.71 -18.30 -13.31
C GLU A 252 -5.82 -17.92 -11.84
N LYS A 253 -6.55 -18.72 -11.04
CA LYS A 253 -6.66 -18.50 -9.59
C LYS A 253 -5.29 -18.51 -8.92
N LEU A 254 -4.40 -19.44 -9.30
CA LEU A 254 -3.02 -19.47 -8.76
C LEU A 254 -2.20 -18.24 -9.18
N SER A 255 -2.33 -17.78 -10.43
CA SER A 255 -1.65 -16.58 -10.92
C SER A 255 -2.15 -15.31 -10.22
N ILE A 256 -3.46 -15.16 -10.09
CA ILE A 256 -4.10 -14.05 -9.35
C ILE A 256 -3.73 -14.12 -7.87
N SER A 257 -3.69 -15.31 -7.29
CA SER A 257 -3.22 -15.53 -5.91
C SER A 257 -1.78 -15.05 -5.72
N ALA A 258 -0.90 -15.36 -6.68
CA ALA A 258 0.49 -14.93 -6.65
C ALA A 258 0.64 -13.41 -6.76
N ILE A 259 -0.08 -12.77 -7.69
CA ILE A 259 -0.11 -11.30 -7.85
C ILE A 259 -0.64 -10.65 -6.57
N SER A 260 -1.79 -11.11 -6.07
CA SER A 260 -2.43 -10.57 -4.87
C SER A 260 -1.53 -10.71 -3.64
N THR A 261 -0.87 -11.85 -3.48
CA THR A 261 0.09 -12.07 -2.39
C THR A 261 1.33 -11.18 -2.54
N ALA A 262 1.80 -10.93 -3.76
CA ALA A 262 2.89 -9.99 -4.01
C ALA A 262 2.50 -8.55 -3.62
N LEU A 263 1.26 -8.13 -3.89
CA LEU A 263 0.73 -6.83 -3.47
C LEU A 263 0.63 -6.70 -1.94
N LEU A 264 0.20 -7.75 -1.26
CA LEU A 264 0.14 -7.81 0.21
C LEU A 264 1.54 -7.90 0.87
N ALA A 265 2.54 -8.41 0.16
CA ALA A 265 3.90 -8.60 0.68
C ALA A 265 4.77 -7.33 0.65
N ARG A 266 4.27 -6.24 0.07
CA ARG A 266 4.96 -4.95 -0.06
C ARG A 266 5.32 -4.36 1.30
N GLN A 267 6.42 -3.63 1.34
CA GLN A 267 7.00 -3.08 2.57
C GLN A 267 7.22 -1.57 2.53
N VAL A 268 7.48 -1.01 1.36
CA VAL A 268 7.80 0.42 1.23
C VAL A 268 6.50 1.22 1.18
N ASN A 269 5.59 0.82 0.27
CA ASN A 269 4.22 1.32 0.26
C ASN A 269 3.33 0.42 1.13
N ASP A 270 3.70 0.32 2.40
CA ASP A 270 2.90 -0.32 3.44
C ASP A 270 1.80 0.66 3.85
N ALA A 271 0.59 0.46 3.32
CA ALA A 271 -0.59 1.10 3.85
C ALA A 271 -0.85 0.50 5.24
N LYS A 272 -0.17 1.03 6.26
CA LYS A 272 -0.28 0.57 7.64
C LYS A 272 -1.72 0.76 8.12
N TRP A 273 -2.50 -0.30 8.06
CA TRP A 273 -3.84 -0.43 8.63
C TRP A 273 -3.77 -1.11 9.99
#